data_AF-A0A7W1YBE2-F1
#
_entry.id   AF-A0A7W1YBE2-F1
#
_cell.length_a   1.000
_cell.length_b   1.000
_cell.length_c   1.000
_cell.angle_alpha   90.00
_cell.angle_beta   90.00
_cell.angle_gamma   90.00
#
_symmetry.space_group_name_H-M   'P 1'
#
loop_
_entity.id
_entity.type
_entity.pdbx_description
1 polymer ?
#
loop_
_entity_poly.entity_id
_entity_poly.type
_entity_poly.pdbx_seq_one_letter_code
_entity_poly.pdbx_strand_id
1 'polypeptide(L)'
;MAVFPTSVSLSAGSTFSFIATVTGSTNHAVTWQVNGVAGGSATVGTIGTDGSYVAPQLAPAPATVTVTAISQADTSQSGKSAVTITAGIQVAPVASVLNIGGASQLFAATVTGISDTSVDWSVGGVPGGNSTMGTVTAGGLYTSPNAIPDPADVSITATLQSDSTQTASASCTLNAGGAGPNQQGQGFPIKLGSSGGNKNNISSQFCCSGTLGALVSRGGKQFILSNNHVLADTDAGKVGDVITQPGLVDNNCDPGAGVATLTQWTTLKNPGGTAVADAALAQVTSGAVDPAGAILQLGSVSGGTADAAPPASTTEDPVIGMTVAKSGRTTGLECSTITSTNVSVSVQYEDTCGSTTGPVVTYSNQVEIDSTTFSDAGDSGSLIVDSQTAEPVALLFAGGSGATIGNPINTVLQNLADTKTGEVPVFVGGAIHPVSACTGTQGQEGILPSTLRSSPISDAEMQRVISVKEAHVAAMMRDPAVVGVGVTSGDLPGEAAIIVWVDKTKTHPLIPATIDGVRTKVRSVERFRARTAGHCSVR
;
A
#
# COMPACT_ATOMS: atom_id res chain seq x y z
N MET A 1 -40.48 22.49 34.74
CA MET A 1 -39.64 22.99 33.63
C MET A 1 -38.50 22.02 33.41
N ALA A 2 -38.12 21.74 32.17
CA ALA A 2 -36.93 20.96 31.83
C ALA A 2 -36.20 21.57 30.63
N VAL A 3 -34.88 21.37 30.53
CA VAL A 3 -34.06 21.69 29.35
C VAL A 3 -33.40 20.40 28.88
N PHE A 4 -33.44 20.11 27.58
CA PHE A 4 -32.83 18.93 26.98
C PHE A 4 -31.76 19.33 25.95
N PRO A 5 -30.59 18.65 25.96
CA PRO A 5 -30.14 17.66 26.95
C PRO A 5 -29.77 18.32 28.30
N THR A 6 -29.63 17.53 29.37
CA THR A 6 -29.19 18.02 30.70
C THR A 6 -27.71 18.38 30.74
N SER A 7 -26.92 17.84 29.81
CA SER A 7 -25.53 18.22 29.59
C SER A 7 -25.10 17.95 28.15
N VAL A 8 -24.15 18.74 27.64
CA VAL A 8 -23.54 18.56 26.31
C VAL A 8 -22.09 19.05 26.32
N SER A 9 -21.24 18.48 25.46
CA SER A 9 -19.89 19.00 25.18
C SER A 9 -19.86 19.56 23.76
N LEU A 10 -19.37 20.79 23.61
CA LEU A 10 -19.37 21.54 22.35
C LEU A 10 -17.98 22.10 22.08
N SER A 11 -17.52 22.04 20.83
CA SER A 11 -16.33 22.77 20.41
C SER A 11 -16.58 24.28 20.50
N ALA A 12 -15.56 25.04 20.91
CA ALA A 12 -15.63 26.49 20.92
C ALA A 12 -16.13 27.05 19.57
N GLY A 13 -17.01 28.06 19.62
CA GLY A 13 -17.61 28.69 18.44
C GLY A 13 -18.73 27.91 17.72
N SER A 14 -19.05 26.68 18.15
CA SER A 14 -20.14 25.88 17.55
C SER A 14 -21.55 26.31 18.02
N THR A 15 -22.57 25.94 17.25
CA THR A 15 -23.98 26.22 17.56
C THR A 15 -24.72 24.93 17.96
N PHE A 16 -25.59 25.01 18.96
CA PHE A 16 -26.42 23.91 19.45
C PHE A 16 -27.81 24.39 19.86
N SER A 17 -28.87 23.64 19.54
CA SER A 17 -30.24 24.02 19.90
C SER A 17 -30.70 23.29 21.16
N PHE A 18 -31.05 24.05 22.19
CA PHE A 18 -31.68 23.54 23.40
C PHE A 18 -33.20 23.56 23.28
N ILE A 19 -33.85 22.53 23.83
CA ILE A 19 -35.31 22.47 23.92
C ILE A 19 -35.70 22.67 25.38
N ALA A 20 -36.61 23.60 25.64
CA ALA A 20 -37.24 23.77 26.94
C ALA A 20 -38.67 23.21 26.93
N THR A 21 -39.09 22.58 28.02
CA THR A 21 -40.47 22.09 28.18
C THR A 21 -41.12 22.73 29.42
N VAL A 22 -42.22 23.43 29.18
CA VAL A 22 -43.11 23.99 30.22
C VAL A 22 -44.37 23.12 30.29
N THR A 23 -44.73 22.66 31.49
CA THR A 23 -45.92 21.83 31.73
C THR A 23 -46.83 22.50 32.76
N GLY A 24 -48.14 22.25 32.70
CA GLY A 24 -49.08 22.79 33.68
C GLY A 24 -49.46 24.26 33.50
N SER A 25 -49.17 24.85 32.33
CA SER A 25 -49.54 26.21 31.94
C SER A 25 -49.92 26.23 30.46
N THR A 26 -50.74 27.19 30.02
CA THR A 26 -51.01 27.45 28.59
C THR A 26 -49.94 28.33 27.93
N ASN A 27 -49.12 29.03 28.73
CA ASN A 27 -47.98 29.80 28.24
C ASN A 27 -46.71 28.95 28.31
N HIS A 28 -46.18 28.57 27.14
CA HIS A 28 -44.98 27.74 27.01
C HIS A 28 -43.72 28.55 26.68
N ALA A 29 -43.78 29.88 26.67
CA ALA A 29 -42.63 30.72 26.38
C ALA A 29 -41.62 30.70 27.54
N VAL A 30 -40.33 30.83 27.20
CA VAL A 30 -39.22 30.84 28.14
C VAL A 30 -38.29 32.02 27.90
N THR A 31 -37.62 32.46 28.96
CA THR A 31 -36.49 33.38 28.87
C THR A 31 -35.21 32.58 29.03
N TRP A 32 -34.34 32.64 28.02
CA TRP A 32 -33.06 31.95 28.04
C TRP A 32 -31.96 32.81 28.67
N GLN A 33 -31.12 32.17 29.48
CA GLN A 33 -29.93 32.76 30.08
C GLN A 33 -28.72 31.83 29.95
N VAL A 34 -27.53 32.40 29.88
CA VAL A 34 -26.25 31.66 29.99
C VAL A 34 -25.47 32.22 31.17
N ASN A 35 -25.09 31.35 32.12
CA ASN A 35 -24.45 31.75 33.40
C ASN A 35 -25.18 32.91 34.11
N GLY A 36 -26.52 32.92 34.07
CA GLY A 36 -27.36 33.94 34.69
C GLY A 36 -27.53 35.24 33.88
N VAL A 37 -26.90 35.36 32.71
CA VAL A 37 -27.05 36.51 31.81
C VAL A 37 -28.12 36.22 30.76
N ALA A 38 -29.17 37.04 30.70
CA ALA A 38 -30.23 36.92 29.68
C ALA A 38 -29.66 37.06 28.26
N GLY A 39 -29.94 36.07 27.41
CA GLY A 39 -29.36 35.98 26.06
C GLY A 39 -27.86 35.65 26.01
N GLY A 40 -27.17 35.56 27.15
CA GLY A 40 -25.74 35.27 27.24
C GLY A 40 -24.82 36.44 26.91
N SER A 41 -23.54 36.15 26.65
CA SER A 41 -22.51 37.14 26.29
C SER A 41 -21.42 36.51 25.40
N ALA A 42 -20.53 37.32 24.83
CA ALA A 42 -19.41 36.81 24.06
C ALA A 42 -18.44 35.91 24.86
N THR A 43 -18.40 36.02 26.19
CA THR A 43 -17.46 35.26 27.05
C THR A 43 -18.02 33.92 27.52
N VAL A 44 -19.35 33.77 27.59
CA VAL A 44 -20.01 32.51 28.01
C VAL A 44 -20.84 31.87 26.89
N GLY A 45 -20.90 32.52 25.73
CA GLY A 45 -21.77 32.18 24.61
C GLY A 45 -23.11 32.90 24.68
N THR A 46 -23.78 33.00 23.53
CA THR A 46 -25.08 33.65 23.37
C THR A 46 -26.17 32.64 23.11
N ILE A 47 -27.41 32.94 23.49
CA ILE A 47 -28.56 32.07 23.23
C ILE A 47 -29.76 32.86 22.72
N GLY A 48 -30.32 32.42 21.60
CA GLY A 48 -31.52 33.00 20.98
C GLY A 48 -32.80 32.67 21.75
N THR A 49 -33.88 33.38 21.43
CA THR A 49 -35.22 33.10 21.99
C THR A 49 -35.78 31.74 21.55
N ASP A 50 -35.27 31.22 20.44
CA ASP A 50 -35.54 29.88 19.90
C ASP A 50 -34.74 28.76 20.58
N GLY A 51 -33.86 29.10 21.54
CA GLY A 51 -32.99 28.14 22.22
C GLY A 51 -31.71 27.80 21.45
N SER A 52 -31.41 28.51 20.35
CA SER A 52 -30.16 28.34 19.61
C SER A 52 -28.99 29.00 20.37
N TYR A 53 -28.13 28.17 20.95
CA TYR A 53 -26.93 28.58 21.68
C TYR A 53 -25.70 28.57 20.77
N VAL A 54 -24.90 29.63 20.81
CA VAL A 54 -23.59 29.73 20.16
C VAL A 54 -22.51 29.76 21.23
N ALA A 55 -21.64 28.76 21.24
CA ALA A 55 -20.50 28.65 22.15
C ALA A 55 -19.54 29.84 21.98
N PRO A 56 -18.88 30.30 23.06
CA PRO A 56 -17.87 31.35 22.95
C PRO A 56 -16.66 30.86 22.13
N GLN A 57 -15.94 31.80 21.52
CA GLN A 57 -14.73 31.50 20.73
C GLN A 57 -13.54 31.07 21.60
N LEU A 58 -13.53 31.48 22.87
CA LEU A 58 -12.57 31.05 23.89
C LEU A 58 -13.34 30.35 25.00
N ALA A 59 -12.84 29.20 25.45
CA ALA A 59 -13.41 28.50 26.59
C ALA A 59 -13.29 29.39 27.84
N PRO A 60 -14.36 29.55 28.64
CA PRO A 60 -14.30 30.28 29.89
C PRO A 60 -13.45 29.53 30.93
N ALA A 61 -13.13 30.18 32.05
CA ALA A 61 -12.47 29.54 33.20
C ALA A 61 -13.42 29.57 34.41
N PRO A 62 -14.01 28.43 34.83
CA PRO A 62 -13.88 27.07 34.28
C PRO A 62 -14.56 26.91 32.90
N ALA A 63 -14.15 25.90 32.13
CA ALA A 63 -14.61 25.64 30.74
C ALA A 63 -16.05 25.10 30.63
N THR A 64 -16.87 25.38 31.64
CA THR A 64 -18.28 24.96 31.70
C THR A 64 -19.16 26.19 31.84
N VAL A 65 -20.22 26.24 31.05
CA VAL A 65 -21.30 27.23 31.21
C VAL A 65 -22.62 26.53 31.48
N THR A 66 -23.57 27.26 32.06
CA THR A 66 -24.91 26.77 32.37
C THR A 66 -25.93 27.51 31.53
N VAL A 67 -26.62 26.79 30.65
CA VAL A 67 -27.79 27.30 29.94
C VAL A 67 -29.02 27.10 30.82
N THR A 68 -29.79 28.15 31.03
CA THR A 68 -31.00 28.15 31.87
C THR A 68 -32.20 28.64 31.08
N ALA A 69 -33.28 27.87 31.07
CA ALA A 69 -34.59 28.31 30.61
C ALA A 69 -35.47 28.65 31.82
N ILE A 70 -35.95 29.89 31.91
CA ILE A 70 -36.88 30.36 32.96
C ILE A 70 -38.27 30.47 32.36
N SER A 71 -39.31 29.93 33.03
CA SER A 71 -40.68 30.02 32.50
C SER A 71 -41.19 31.46 32.54
N GLN A 72 -41.83 31.92 31.46
CA GLN A 72 -42.54 33.20 31.48
C GLN A 72 -43.92 33.12 32.17
N ALA A 73 -44.44 31.91 32.39
CA ALA A 73 -45.69 31.69 33.12
C ALA A 73 -45.49 31.74 34.64
N ASP A 74 -44.34 31.25 35.12
CA ASP A 74 -43.93 31.28 36.52
C ASP A 74 -42.40 31.44 36.59
N THR A 75 -41.96 32.66 36.90
CA THR A 75 -40.53 33.00 36.91
C THR A 75 -39.75 32.32 38.05
N SER A 76 -40.41 31.63 38.98
CA SER A 76 -39.77 30.78 39.97
C SER A 76 -39.31 29.42 39.40
N GLN A 77 -39.85 29.01 38.24
CA GLN A 77 -39.57 27.73 37.61
C GLN A 77 -38.49 27.84 36.54
N SER A 78 -37.43 27.03 36.65
CA SER A 78 -36.35 26.97 35.65
C SER A 78 -35.88 25.54 35.38
N GLY A 79 -35.32 25.33 34.19
CA GLY A 79 -34.59 24.12 33.80
C GLY A 79 -33.18 24.50 33.36
N LYS A 80 -32.21 23.60 33.56
CA LYS A 80 -30.79 23.90 33.33
C LYS A 80 -30.12 22.80 32.51
N SER A 81 -29.13 23.20 31.71
CA SER A 81 -28.20 22.32 31.01
C SER A 81 -26.75 22.77 31.25
N ALA A 82 -25.86 21.82 31.53
CA ALA A 82 -24.43 22.08 31.63
C ALA A 82 -23.75 21.92 30.27
N VAL A 83 -23.02 22.93 29.82
CA VAL A 83 -22.31 22.92 28.54
C VAL A 83 -20.82 22.98 28.81
N THR A 84 -20.09 21.94 28.42
CA THR A 84 -18.61 21.93 28.47
C THR A 84 -18.08 22.41 27.13
N ILE A 85 -17.24 23.45 27.14
CA ILE A 85 -16.61 23.99 25.95
C ILE A 85 -15.22 23.36 25.79
N THR A 86 -14.99 22.66 24.70
CA THR A 86 -13.71 22.01 24.40
C THR A 86 -12.89 22.83 23.42
N ALA A 87 -11.59 22.87 23.65
CA ALA A 87 -10.62 23.32 22.65
C ALA A 87 -10.54 22.31 21.51
N GLY A 88 -10.01 22.74 20.37
CA GLY A 88 -9.81 21.89 19.21
C GLY A 88 -8.51 22.21 18.51
N ILE A 89 -7.87 21.19 17.95
CA ILE A 89 -6.70 21.31 17.09
C ILE A 89 -6.98 20.57 15.78
N GLN A 90 -6.58 21.16 14.66
CA GLN A 90 -6.70 20.58 13.32
C GLN A 90 -5.41 20.85 12.54
N VAL A 91 -5.02 19.93 11.66
CA VAL A 91 -3.87 20.11 10.76
C VAL A 91 -4.37 20.10 9.32
N ALA A 92 -3.91 21.07 8.52
CA ALA A 92 -4.22 21.18 7.09
C ALA A 92 -2.95 21.34 6.25
N PRO A 93 -2.84 20.69 5.07
CA PRO A 93 -3.79 19.70 4.55
C PRO A 93 -3.80 18.42 5.40
N VAL A 94 -4.92 17.68 5.41
CA VAL A 94 -5.04 16.39 6.14
C VAL A 94 -4.31 15.25 5.41
N ALA A 95 -4.28 15.37 4.08
CA ALA A 95 -3.68 14.56 3.01
C ALA A 95 -2.54 15.26 2.26
N SER A 96 -1.34 14.68 2.11
CA SER A 96 -0.43 15.08 1.02
C SER A 96 0.34 13.90 0.43
N VAL A 97 0.79 14.03 -0.81
CA VAL A 97 1.72 13.10 -1.46
C VAL A 97 2.96 13.89 -1.87
N LEU A 98 4.14 13.44 -1.47
CA LEU A 98 5.41 14.07 -1.83
C LEU A 98 6.36 13.05 -2.43
N ASN A 99 7.23 13.55 -3.28
CA ASN A 99 8.39 12.79 -3.70
C ASN A 99 9.48 12.85 -2.62
N ILE A 100 10.29 11.80 -2.51
CA ILE A 100 11.53 11.80 -1.70
C ILE A 100 12.55 12.81 -2.25
N GLY A 101 13.72 12.92 -1.63
CA GLY A 101 14.80 13.79 -2.10
C GLY A 101 14.64 15.26 -1.74
N GLY A 102 14.00 15.56 -0.60
CA GLY A 102 13.92 16.91 -0.04
C GLY A 102 12.74 17.76 -0.51
N ALA A 103 11.72 17.15 -1.15
CA ALA A 103 10.46 17.86 -1.41
C ALA A 103 9.82 18.31 -0.10
N SER A 104 9.11 19.44 -0.10
CA SER A 104 8.58 20.02 1.13
C SER A 104 7.10 20.40 1.01
N GLN A 105 6.36 20.25 2.11
CA GLN A 105 4.95 20.63 2.26
C GLN A 105 4.76 21.40 3.56
N LEU A 106 4.06 22.53 3.50
CA LEU A 106 3.65 23.27 4.70
C LEU A 106 2.38 22.66 5.27
N PHE A 107 2.43 22.25 6.53
CA PHE A 107 1.26 21.89 7.33
C PHE A 107 0.96 23.00 8.33
N ALA A 108 -0.29 23.43 8.37
CA ALA A 108 -0.76 24.47 9.28
C ALA A 108 -1.63 23.85 10.38
N ALA A 109 -1.29 24.13 11.64
CA ALA A 109 -2.13 23.80 12.78
C ALA A 109 -3.12 24.96 13.04
N THR A 110 -4.41 24.66 13.10
CA THR A 110 -5.45 25.60 13.57
C THR A 110 -5.91 25.16 14.94
N VAL A 111 -5.72 26.01 15.94
CA VAL A 111 -6.17 25.79 17.33
C VAL A 111 -7.35 26.70 17.64
N THR A 112 -8.40 26.18 18.25
CA THR A 112 -9.61 26.91 18.65
C THR A 112 -9.92 26.72 20.14
N GLY A 113 -10.65 27.65 20.74
CA GLY A 113 -11.14 27.53 22.12
C GLY A 113 -10.14 27.92 23.21
N ILE A 114 -8.90 28.26 22.88
CA ILE A 114 -7.87 28.70 23.84
C ILE A 114 -7.03 29.85 23.28
N SER A 115 -6.42 30.62 24.18
CA SER A 115 -5.59 31.78 23.81
C SER A 115 -4.17 31.41 23.38
N ASP A 116 -3.61 30.35 23.96
CA ASP A 116 -2.30 29.83 23.57
C ASP A 116 -2.48 28.78 22.49
N THR A 117 -2.12 29.15 21.26
CA THR A 117 -2.24 28.32 20.07
C THR A 117 -0.91 27.70 19.64
N SER A 118 0.11 27.74 20.49
CA SER A 118 1.43 27.18 20.19
C SER A 118 1.35 25.64 20.14
N VAL A 119 2.07 25.06 19.18
CA VAL A 119 2.10 23.61 18.95
C VAL A 119 3.53 23.12 18.78
N ASP A 120 3.77 21.90 19.23
CA ASP A 120 4.97 21.13 18.93
C ASP A 120 4.69 20.18 17.77
N TRP A 121 5.63 20.10 16.84
CA TRP A 121 5.53 19.24 15.65
C TRP A 121 6.39 17.98 15.79
N SER A 122 5.85 16.85 15.34
CA SER A 122 6.57 15.58 15.24
C SER A 122 6.27 14.88 13.91
N VAL A 123 7.20 14.03 13.47
CA VAL A 123 7.05 13.15 12.30
C VAL A 123 7.17 11.71 12.78
N GLY A 124 6.16 10.89 12.54
CA GLY A 124 6.11 9.50 13.01
C GLY A 124 6.31 9.36 14.52
N GLY A 125 5.85 10.36 15.29
CA GLY A 125 6.02 10.42 16.75
C GLY A 125 7.39 10.91 17.23
N VAL A 126 8.32 11.26 16.33
CA VAL A 126 9.63 11.83 16.67
C VAL A 126 9.58 13.36 16.61
N PRO A 127 9.79 14.10 17.72
CA PRO A 127 9.82 15.56 17.72
C PRO A 127 10.79 16.12 16.66
N GLY A 128 10.31 17.00 15.78
CA GLY A 128 11.09 17.53 14.65
C GLY A 128 11.44 16.54 13.53
N GLY A 129 11.17 15.24 13.71
CA GLY A 129 11.46 14.17 12.76
C GLY A 129 12.93 13.71 12.73
N ASN A 130 13.31 12.94 11.71
CA ASN A 130 14.66 12.39 11.54
C ASN A 130 14.97 12.13 10.04
N SER A 131 16.18 11.65 9.73
CA SER A 131 16.60 11.41 8.34
C SER A 131 15.87 10.27 7.62
N THR A 132 15.20 9.38 8.35
CA THR A 132 14.49 8.22 7.81
C THR A 132 13.04 8.55 7.48
N MET A 133 12.36 9.32 8.34
CA MET A 133 10.95 9.69 8.15
C MET A 133 10.77 11.12 7.60
N GLY A 134 11.85 11.90 7.48
CA GLY A 134 11.79 13.32 7.15
C GLY A 134 11.74 14.22 8.39
N THR A 135 11.92 15.53 8.17
CA THR A 135 11.99 16.52 9.25
C THR A 135 10.90 17.57 9.13
N VAL A 136 10.40 18.06 10.27
CA VAL A 136 9.41 19.15 10.33
C VAL A 136 9.93 20.31 11.18
N THR A 137 9.78 21.52 10.67
CA THR A 137 10.16 22.74 11.39
C THR A 137 9.10 23.13 12.42
N ALA A 138 9.43 24.04 13.36
CA ALA A 138 8.45 24.61 14.28
C ALA A 138 7.29 25.35 13.58
N GLY A 139 7.50 25.81 12.33
CA GLY A 139 6.46 26.42 11.50
C GLY A 139 5.61 25.43 10.71
N GLY A 140 5.78 24.12 10.92
CA GLY A 140 5.01 23.07 10.23
C GLY A 140 5.47 22.77 8.80
N LEU A 141 6.60 23.33 8.34
CA LEU A 141 7.20 22.94 7.06
C LEU A 141 7.86 21.57 7.22
N TYR A 142 7.28 20.55 6.59
CA TYR A 142 7.82 19.20 6.48
C TYR A 142 8.69 19.06 5.23
N THR A 143 9.81 18.35 5.34
CA THR A 143 10.76 18.04 4.26
C THR A 143 11.00 16.53 4.20
N SER A 144 10.81 15.94 3.02
CA SER A 144 10.88 14.50 2.79
C SER A 144 12.32 13.95 2.89
N PRO A 145 12.48 12.70 3.35
CA PRO A 145 13.77 12.00 3.39
C PRO A 145 14.29 11.65 1.99
N ASN A 146 15.50 11.08 1.91
CA ASN A 146 16.11 10.61 0.66
C ASN A 146 15.70 9.17 0.27
N ALA A 147 14.97 8.47 1.15
CA ALA A 147 14.48 7.11 0.93
C ALA A 147 12.99 7.03 1.28
N ILE A 148 12.26 6.12 0.65
CA ILE A 148 10.91 5.74 1.04
C ILE A 148 11.01 5.01 2.40
N PRO A 149 10.37 5.51 3.46
CA PRO A 149 10.30 4.79 4.74
C PRO A 149 9.38 3.57 4.63
N ASP A 150 9.49 2.64 5.58
CA ASP A 150 8.56 1.53 5.74
C ASP A 150 7.79 1.69 7.06
N PRO A 151 6.49 2.04 7.03
CA PRO A 151 5.65 2.27 5.85
C PRO A 151 5.92 3.64 5.17
N ALA A 152 5.53 3.76 3.89
CA ALA A 152 5.72 4.97 3.08
C ALA A 152 4.83 6.16 3.51
N ASP A 153 3.79 5.90 4.30
CA ASP A 153 2.91 6.90 4.90
C ASP A 153 3.48 7.38 6.25
N VAL A 154 3.90 8.64 6.31
CA VAL A 154 4.37 9.26 7.56
C VAL A 154 3.30 10.16 8.16
N SER A 155 3.13 10.08 9.48
CA SER A 155 2.21 10.95 10.21
C SER A 155 2.91 12.24 10.65
N ILE A 156 2.33 13.38 10.30
CA ILE A 156 2.78 14.71 10.74
C ILE A 156 1.83 15.21 11.81
N THR A 157 2.29 15.25 13.06
CA THR A 157 1.44 15.51 14.23
C THR A 157 1.78 16.85 14.87
N ALA A 158 0.77 17.69 15.03
CA ALA A 158 0.80 18.86 15.89
C ALA A 158 0.23 18.50 17.26
N THR A 159 0.98 18.77 18.32
CA THR A 159 0.58 18.60 19.72
C THR A 159 0.50 19.97 20.38
N LEU A 160 -0.60 20.25 21.07
CA LEU A 160 -0.77 21.53 21.74
C LEU A 160 0.18 21.67 22.95
N GLN A 161 0.93 22.77 23.04
CA GLN A 161 1.90 22.96 24.14
C GLN A 161 1.24 23.12 25.51
N SER A 162 0.08 23.77 25.55
CA SER A 162 -0.67 24.00 26.80
C SER A 162 -1.40 22.76 27.32
N ASP A 163 -1.64 21.76 26.46
CA ASP A 163 -2.26 20.49 26.81
C ASP A 163 -1.82 19.39 25.84
N SER A 164 -0.79 18.64 26.24
CA SER A 164 -0.21 17.56 25.45
C SER A 164 -1.16 16.40 25.12
N THR A 165 -2.36 16.36 25.72
CA THR A 165 -3.38 15.34 25.38
C THR A 165 -4.16 15.69 24.11
N GLN A 166 -4.06 16.94 23.62
CA GLN A 166 -4.70 17.39 22.40
C GLN A 166 -3.73 17.40 21.22
N THR A 167 -4.03 16.55 20.23
CA THR A 167 -3.22 16.39 19.03
C THR A 167 -4.09 16.36 17.79
N ALA A 168 -3.54 16.80 16.66
CA ALA A 168 -4.08 16.50 15.34
C ALA A 168 -2.96 16.07 14.40
N SER A 169 -3.28 15.14 13.50
CA SER A 169 -2.32 14.58 12.56
C SER A 169 -2.80 14.75 11.13
N ALA A 170 -1.85 14.97 10.23
CA ALA A 170 -2.01 14.76 8.80
C ALA A 170 -1.21 13.53 8.36
N SER A 171 -1.59 12.93 7.24
CA SER A 171 -0.81 11.88 6.58
C SER A 171 -0.04 12.46 5.40
N CYS A 172 1.21 12.04 5.22
CA CYS A 172 2.00 12.34 4.04
C CYS A 172 2.53 11.03 3.44
N THR A 173 2.05 10.68 2.25
CA THR A 173 2.56 9.53 1.48
C THR A 173 3.82 9.94 0.71
N LEU A 174 4.88 9.11 0.77
CA LEU A 174 6.16 9.38 0.14
C LEU A 174 6.46 8.42 -1.02
N ASN A 175 6.76 8.99 -2.19
CA ASN A 175 7.00 8.22 -3.41
C ASN A 175 8.37 8.55 -4.03
N ALA A 176 8.86 7.72 -4.95
CA ALA A 176 10.07 8.00 -5.75
C ALA A 176 9.74 8.44 -7.19
N GLY A 177 8.84 9.41 -7.35
CA GLY A 177 8.31 9.86 -8.64
C GLY A 177 6.90 9.35 -8.96
N GLY A 178 6.34 8.50 -8.10
CA GLY A 178 5.04 7.85 -8.27
C GLY A 178 4.96 6.97 -9.52
N ALA A 179 3.77 6.47 -9.84
CA ALA A 179 3.55 5.61 -11.00
C ALA A 179 3.50 6.33 -12.35
N GLY A 180 3.51 7.67 -12.35
CA GLY A 180 3.38 8.50 -13.55
C GLY A 180 4.34 8.10 -14.67
N PRO A 181 5.66 8.06 -14.43
CA PRO A 181 6.64 7.65 -15.44
C PRO A 181 6.38 6.25 -16.02
N ASN A 182 5.90 5.31 -15.19
CA ASN A 182 5.64 3.93 -15.59
C ASN A 182 4.42 3.81 -16.50
N GLN A 183 3.47 4.75 -16.44
CA GLN A 183 2.25 4.75 -17.26
C GLN A 183 2.46 5.45 -18.61
N GLN A 184 3.41 6.38 -18.71
CA GLN A 184 3.62 7.18 -19.92
C GLN A 184 4.07 6.33 -21.12
N GLY A 185 3.58 6.68 -22.30
CA GLY A 185 4.18 6.22 -23.55
C GLY A 185 5.61 6.76 -23.71
N GLN A 186 6.53 5.89 -24.12
CA GLN A 186 7.95 6.22 -24.23
C GLN A 186 8.40 6.26 -25.70
N GLY A 187 9.41 7.07 -25.98
CA GLY A 187 10.19 6.94 -27.22
C GLY A 187 11.12 5.74 -27.15
N PHE A 188 11.52 5.22 -28.32
CA PHE A 188 12.50 4.14 -28.38
C PHE A 188 13.93 4.67 -28.16
N PRO A 189 14.79 3.93 -27.44
CA PRO A 189 14.48 2.67 -26.75
C PRO A 189 13.71 2.89 -25.43
N ILE A 190 12.67 2.09 -25.20
CA ILE A 190 11.87 2.15 -23.97
C ILE A 190 12.65 1.60 -22.77
N LYS A 191 12.30 2.08 -21.57
CA LYS A 191 12.67 1.48 -20.29
C LYS A 191 11.58 0.53 -19.79
N LEU A 192 12.01 -0.50 -19.07
CA LEU A 192 11.15 -1.52 -18.45
C LEU A 192 10.65 -1.05 -17.07
N GLY A 193 9.85 -1.88 -16.39
CA GLY A 193 9.01 -1.43 -15.27
C GLY A 193 7.83 -0.56 -15.73
N SER A 194 7.66 -0.39 -17.04
CA SER A 194 6.62 0.44 -17.65
C SER A 194 5.39 -0.37 -18.04
N SER A 195 4.29 0.33 -18.29
CA SER A 195 3.05 -0.20 -18.78
C SER A 195 3.23 -0.94 -20.10
N GLY A 196 2.72 -2.14 -20.17
CA GLY A 196 2.62 -2.88 -21.43
C GLY A 196 1.82 -4.15 -21.29
N GLY A 197 1.67 -4.85 -22.40
CA GLY A 197 0.91 -6.09 -22.43
C GLY A 197 0.62 -6.52 -23.86
N ASN A 198 -0.11 -7.62 -23.98
CA ASN A 198 -0.57 -8.11 -25.27
C ASN A 198 -1.63 -7.16 -25.85
N LYS A 199 -1.44 -6.70 -27.10
CA LYS A 199 -2.40 -5.81 -27.76
C LYS A 199 -3.82 -6.40 -27.88
N ASN A 200 -3.94 -7.72 -27.77
CA ASN A 200 -5.19 -8.45 -27.92
C ASN A 200 -5.91 -8.67 -26.58
N ASN A 201 -5.33 -8.28 -25.44
CA ASN A 201 -5.94 -8.43 -24.11
C ASN A 201 -6.99 -7.34 -23.87
N ILE A 202 -8.02 -7.36 -24.72
CA ILE A 202 -9.13 -6.41 -24.81
C ILE A 202 -10.41 -7.16 -25.17
N SER A 203 -11.50 -6.78 -24.52
CA SER A 203 -12.86 -7.20 -24.82
C SER A 203 -13.69 -6.01 -25.33
N SER A 204 -14.98 -6.23 -25.61
CA SER A 204 -15.90 -5.15 -25.97
C SER A 204 -16.11 -4.13 -24.84
N GLN A 205 -15.79 -4.48 -23.60
CA GLN A 205 -16.08 -3.65 -22.43
C GLN A 205 -14.83 -3.23 -21.66
N PHE A 206 -13.74 -3.99 -21.73
CA PHE A 206 -12.55 -3.75 -20.92
C PHE A 206 -11.26 -3.95 -21.72
N CYS A 207 -10.24 -3.17 -21.40
CA CYS A 207 -8.87 -3.45 -21.82
C CYS A 207 -7.93 -3.57 -20.62
N CYS A 208 -6.87 -4.35 -20.80
CA CYS A 208 -5.99 -4.73 -19.72
C CYS A 208 -4.51 -4.45 -20.03
N SER A 209 -3.79 -4.09 -18.97
CA SER A 209 -2.35 -3.85 -19.00
C SER A 209 -1.70 -4.39 -17.74
N GLY A 210 -0.45 -4.82 -17.87
CA GLY A 210 0.44 -5.09 -16.76
C GLY A 210 1.73 -4.30 -16.90
N THR A 211 2.80 -4.89 -16.37
CA THR A 211 4.14 -4.32 -16.40
C THR A 211 5.05 -5.12 -17.33
N LEU A 212 5.81 -4.44 -18.18
CA LEU A 212 6.95 -5.03 -18.90
C LEU A 212 8.12 -5.13 -17.92
N GLY A 213 8.33 -6.30 -17.35
CA GLY A 213 9.16 -6.49 -16.15
C GLY A 213 10.65 -6.25 -16.34
N ALA A 214 11.30 -7.16 -17.08
CA ALA A 214 12.76 -7.18 -17.18
C ALA A 214 13.23 -7.69 -18.54
N LEU A 215 14.48 -7.38 -18.87
CA LEU A 215 15.13 -7.84 -20.09
C LEU A 215 15.93 -9.09 -19.78
N VAL A 216 15.71 -10.15 -20.54
CA VAL A 216 16.50 -11.39 -20.46
C VAL A 216 17.07 -11.74 -21.84
N SER A 217 18.20 -12.44 -21.86
CA SER A 217 18.85 -12.95 -23.05
C SER A 217 18.82 -14.47 -23.06
N ARG A 218 18.59 -15.05 -24.24
CA ARG A 218 18.69 -16.50 -24.49
C ARG A 218 19.01 -16.74 -25.95
N GLY A 219 20.04 -17.53 -26.25
CA GLY A 219 20.42 -17.88 -27.62
C GLY A 219 20.81 -16.66 -28.47
N GLY A 220 21.40 -15.64 -27.85
CA GLY A 220 21.78 -14.38 -28.52
C GLY A 220 20.60 -13.45 -28.86
N LYS A 221 19.39 -13.75 -28.38
CA LYS A 221 18.20 -12.92 -28.55
C LYS A 221 17.77 -12.33 -27.21
N GLN A 222 17.19 -11.13 -27.26
CA GLN A 222 16.63 -10.46 -26.10
C GLN A 222 15.11 -10.63 -26.03
N PHE A 223 14.59 -10.76 -24.82
CA PHE A 223 13.18 -10.97 -24.53
C PHE A 223 12.75 -10.09 -23.36
N ILE A 224 11.54 -9.56 -23.44
CA ILE A 224 10.84 -9.00 -22.27
C ILE A 224 10.28 -10.18 -21.49
N LEU A 225 10.65 -10.25 -20.20
CA LEU A 225 10.04 -11.11 -19.19
C LEU A 225 8.92 -10.35 -18.48
N SER A 226 7.75 -10.98 -18.39
CA SER A 226 6.60 -10.53 -17.60
C SER A 226 5.72 -11.75 -17.29
N ASN A 227 4.53 -11.55 -16.71
CA ASN A 227 3.61 -12.65 -16.43
C ASN A 227 2.96 -13.23 -17.69
N ASN A 228 2.51 -14.48 -17.59
CA ASN A 228 1.63 -15.09 -18.59
C ASN A 228 0.36 -14.26 -18.72
N HIS A 229 -0.31 -13.93 -17.61
CA HIS A 229 -1.58 -13.21 -17.71
C HIS A 229 -1.43 -11.77 -18.25
N VAL A 230 -0.21 -11.26 -18.44
CA VAL A 230 0.09 -9.96 -19.04
C VAL A 230 0.46 -10.07 -20.53
N LEU A 231 1.33 -11.02 -20.89
CA LEU A 231 1.82 -11.16 -22.28
C LEU A 231 1.09 -12.25 -23.09
N ALA A 232 0.65 -13.30 -22.43
CA ALA A 232 0.00 -14.48 -23.00
C ALA A 232 -1.50 -14.55 -22.69
N ASP A 233 -2.10 -13.47 -22.17
CA ASP A 233 -3.56 -13.32 -22.00
C ASP A 233 -4.19 -14.52 -21.26
N THR A 234 -3.56 -14.94 -20.17
CA THR A 234 -3.99 -16.08 -19.34
C THR A 234 -4.15 -17.34 -20.19
N ASP A 235 -3.07 -17.74 -20.86
CA ASP A 235 -2.98 -18.82 -21.86
C ASP A 235 -3.79 -18.65 -23.16
N ALA A 236 -4.52 -17.54 -23.36
CA ALA A 236 -5.27 -17.30 -24.60
C ALA A 236 -4.44 -16.70 -25.75
N GLY A 237 -3.25 -16.18 -25.42
CA GLY A 237 -2.32 -15.55 -26.36
C GLY A 237 -1.71 -16.51 -27.37
N LYS A 238 -1.19 -15.96 -28.47
CA LYS A 238 -0.58 -16.72 -29.56
C LYS A 238 0.85 -16.28 -29.80
N VAL A 239 1.72 -17.24 -30.10
CA VAL A 239 3.09 -16.92 -30.56
C VAL A 239 3.01 -15.96 -31.75
N GLY A 240 3.77 -14.87 -31.68
CA GLY A 240 3.75 -13.78 -32.65
C GLY A 240 2.82 -12.62 -32.31
N ASP A 241 1.98 -12.73 -31.26
CA ASP A 241 1.20 -11.60 -30.78
C ASP A 241 2.09 -10.42 -30.41
N VAL A 242 1.65 -9.22 -30.76
CA VAL A 242 2.41 -8.00 -30.53
C VAL A 242 2.23 -7.54 -29.09
N ILE A 243 3.35 -7.28 -28.43
CA ILE A 243 3.39 -6.64 -27.12
C ILE A 243 3.65 -5.15 -27.33
N THR A 244 2.85 -4.31 -26.66
CA THR A 244 2.91 -2.85 -26.84
C THR A 244 3.39 -2.11 -25.59
N GLN A 245 4.05 -0.98 -25.82
CA GLN A 245 4.33 0.06 -24.84
C GLN A 245 3.83 1.40 -25.42
N PRO A 246 3.03 2.19 -24.69
CA PRO A 246 2.38 1.80 -23.43
C PRO A 246 1.37 0.66 -23.64
N GLY A 247 0.91 0.05 -22.55
CA GLY A 247 -0.17 -0.93 -22.57
C GLY A 247 -1.52 -0.29 -22.87
N LEU A 248 -2.51 -1.12 -23.20
CA LEU A 248 -3.85 -0.67 -23.63
C LEU A 248 -4.49 0.34 -22.65
N VAL A 249 -4.44 0.07 -21.34
CA VAL A 249 -5.04 0.94 -20.30
C VAL A 249 -4.49 2.36 -20.33
N ASP A 250 -3.19 2.54 -20.61
CA ASP A 250 -2.55 3.86 -20.62
C ASP A 250 -2.58 4.52 -22.00
N ASN A 251 -3.29 3.91 -22.94
CA ASN A 251 -3.46 4.41 -24.30
C ASN A 251 -4.92 4.34 -24.73
N ASN A 252 -5.85 4.57 -23.81
CA ASN A 252 -7.30 4.63 -24.07
C ASN A 252 -7.87 3.35 -24.73
N CYS A 253 -7.36 2.19 -24.34
CA CYS A 253 -7.67 0.90 -24.95
C CYS A 253 -7.28 0.79 -26.43
N ASP A 254 -6.33 1.60 -26.89
CA ASP A 254 -5.70 1.49 -28.21
C ASP A 254 -4.32 0.85 -28.06
N PRO A 255 -3.90 -0.06 -28.96
CA PRO A 255 -2.54 -0.60 -28.92
C PRO A 255 -1.48 0.51 -29.05
N GLY A 256 -0.52 0.53 -28.13
CA GLY A 256 0.65 1.40 -28.21
C GLY A 256 1.65 0.97 -29.30
N ALA A 257 2.88 1.48 -29.22
CA ALA A 257 3.94 1.06 -30.14
C ALA A 257 4.34 -0.39 -29.86
N GLY A 258 4.48 -1.21 -30.91
CA GLY A 258 4.92 -2.59 -30.77
C GLY A 258 6.40 -2.69 -30.43
N VAL A 259 6.72 -3.32 -29.29
CA VAL A 259 8.09 -3.41 -28.76
C VAL A 259 8.65 -4.83 -28.72
N ALA A 260 7.78 -5.84 -28.74
CA ALA A 260 8.16 -7.24 -28.75
C ALA A 260 7.06 -8.11 -29.35
N THR A 261 7.35 -9.40 -29.56
CA THR A 261 6.38 -10.41 -30.01
C THR A 261 6.39 -11.61 -29.07
N LEU A 262 5.22 -12.08 -28.62
CA LEU A 262 5.10 -13.22 -27.70
C LEU A 262 5.74 -14.48 -28.29
N THR A 263 6.51 -15.21 -27.49
CA THR A 263 7.23 -16.42 -27.95
C THR A 263 7.05 -17.66 -27.08
N GLN A 264 6.96 -17.50 -25.77
CA GLN A 264 6.90 -18.63 -24.83
C GLN A 264 6.23 -18.19 -23.54
N TRP A 265 5.57 -19.12 -22.86
CA TRP A 265 5.03 -18.91 -21.52
C TRP A 265 4.94 -20.22 -20.75
N THR A 266 4.82 -20.08 -19.43
CA THR A 266 4.47 -21.17 -18.52
C THR A 266 2.95 -21.29 -18.48
N THR A 267 2.42 -22.50 -18.66
CA THR A 267 0.96 -22.72 -18.70
C THR A 267 0.35 -22.61 -17.31
N LEU A 268 -0.70 -21.80 -17.20
CA LEU A 268 -1.54 -21.66 -16.02
C LEU A 268 -2.55 -22.83 -16.02
N LYS A 269 -2.14 -23.97 -15.45
CA LYS A 269 -2.93 -25.22 -15.50
C LYS A 269 -4.32 -25.08 -14.83
N ASN A 270 -5.35 -25.64 -15.47
CA ASN A 270 -6.72 -25.81 -14.96
C ASN A 270 -7.07 -27.28 -14.67
N PRO A 271 -8.09 -27.55 -13.83
CA PRO A 271 -7.99 -27.77 -12.38
C PRO A 271 -7.40 -29.14 -12.00
N GLY A 272 -6.60 -29.19 -10.92
CA GLY A 272 -6.08 -30.42 -10.30
C GLY A 272 -4.55 -30.57 -10.32
N GLY A 273 -3.84 -29.66 -10.99
CA GLY A 273 -2.38 -29.59 -10.99
C GLY A 273 -1.85 -28.28 -10.41
N THR A 274 -0.61 -28.31 -9.93
CA THR A 274 0.13 -27.11 -9.49
C THR A 274 0.85 -26.49 -10.69
N ALA A 275 0.65 -25.18 -10.89
CA ALA A 275 1.40 -24.41 -11.87
C ALA A 275 2.80 -24.07 -11.33
N VAL A 276 3.78 -23.97 -12.23
CA VAL A 276 5.19 -23.77 -11.86
C VAL A 276 5.55 -22.30 -11.64
N ALA A 277 4.97 -21.42 -12.46
CA ALA A 277 5.12 -19.97 -12.41
C ALA A 277 4.03 -19.34 -13.26
N ASP A 278 3.87 -18.02 -13.12
CA ASP A 278 3.09 -17.19 -14.01
C ASP A 278 4.06 -16.27 -14.76
N ALA A 279 4.56 -16.75 -15.90
CA ALA A 279 5.62 -16.07 -16.63
C ALA A 279 5.56 -16.31 -18.14
N ALA A 280 5.98 -15.31 -18.90
CA ALA A 280 6.05 -15.31 -20.36
C ALA A 280 7.24 -14.50 -20.89
N LEU A 281 7.69 -14.86 -22.09
CA LEU A 281 8.73 -14.19 -22.85
C LEU A 281 8.18 -13.66 -24.17
N ALA A 282 8.46 -12.39 -24.45
CA ALA A 282 8.25 -11.77 -25.74
C ALA A 282 9.58 -11.31 -26.35
N GLN A 283 9.91 -11.78 -27.55
CA GLN A 283 11.16 -11.43 -28.22
C GLN A 283 11.14 -9.96 -28.64
N VAL A 284 12.17 -9.22 -28.23
CA VAL A 284 12.31 -7.78 -28.45
C VAL A 284 12.45 -7.46 -29.94
N THR A 285 11.74 -6.43 -30.38
CA THR A 285 11.96 -5.78 -31.67
C THR A 285 13.25 -4.97 -31.60
N SER A 286 14.14 -5.13 -32.58
CA SER A 286 15.45 -4.47 -32.59
C SER A 286 15.35 -2.96 -32.34
N GLY A 287 16.07 -2.46 -31.33
CA GLY A 287 16.12 -1.05 -30.96
C GLY A 287 14.91 -0.53 -30.16
N ALA A 288 13.90 -1.37 -29.90
CA ALA A 288 12.69 -0.94 -29.19
C ALA A 288 12.89 -0.83 -27.68
N VAL A 289 13.73 -1.69 -27.08
CA VAL A 289 13.99 -1.73 -25.63
C VAL A 289 15.43 -1.34 -25.35
N ASP A 290 15.66 -0.68 -24.22
CA ASP A 290 17.00 -0.30 -23.78
C ASP A 290 17.90 -1.54 -23.66
N PRO A 291 19.07 -1.55 -24.34
CA PRO A 291 19.88 -2.75 -24.45
C PRO A 291 20.59 -3.14 -23.15
N ALA A 292 20.67 -2.24 -22.16
CA ALA A 292 21.19 -2.54 -20.83
C ALA A 292 20.13 -3.17 -19.92
N GLY A 293 18.85 -3.16 -20.30
CA GLY A 293 17.75 -3.69 -19.50
C GLY A 293 17.29 -2.73 -18.40
N ALA A 294 17.49 -1.43 -18.58
CA ALA A 294 17.13 -0.42 -17.58
C ALA A 294 15.62 -0.44 -17.23
N ILE A 295 15.34 -0.54 -15.93
CA ILE A 295 14.01 -0.49 -15.33
C ILE A 295 13.83 0.89 -14.70
N LEU A 296 12.69 1.54 -14.95
CA LEU A 296 12.34 2.83 -14.37
C LEU A 296 12.46 2.79 -12.84
N GLN A 297 12.99 3.87 -12.25
CA GLN A 297 13.02 4.08 -10.80
C GLN A 297 13.87 3.09 -9.96
N LEU A 298 14.71 2.24 -10.57
CA LEU A 298 15.64 1.38 -9.81
C LEU A 298 16.98 2.05 -9.48
N GLY A 299 17.26 3.23 -10.03
CA GLY A 299 18.55 3.90 -9.93
C GLY A 299 18.70 4.86 -8.75
N SER A 300 19.61 5.82 -8.92
CA SER A 300 19.87 6.91 -7.99
C SER A 300 18.68 7.86 -7.87
N VAL A 301 18.59 8.58 -6.75
CA VAL A 301 17.56 9.63 -6.56
C VAL A 301 18.15 10.98 -6.95
N SER A 302 17.54 11.63 -7.94
CA SER A 302 17.91 12.97 -8.41
C SER A 302 16.67 13.83 -8.59
N GLY A 303 16.68 15.07 -8.07
CA GLY A 303 15.53 15.98 -8.16
C GLY A 303 14.23 15.42 -7.56
N GLY A 304 14.34 14.50 -6.61
CA GLY A 304 13.24 13.80 -5.95
C GLY A 304 12.60 12.66 -6.72
N THR A 305 13.13 12.30 -7.88
CA THR A 305 12.69 11.11 -8.62
C THR A 305 13.81 10.09 -8.67
N ALA A 306 13.46 8.80 -8.62
CA ALA A 306 14.44 7.75 -8.87
C ALA A 306 14.66 7.61 -10.38
N ASP A 307 15.93 7.62 -10.80
CA ASP A 307 16.35 7.38 -12.18
C ASP A 307 16.13 5.91 -12.58
N ALA A 308 16.19 5.62 -13.88
CA ALA A 308 16.17 4.25 -14.37
C ALA A 308 17.55 3.60 -14.24
N ALA A 309 17.60 2.33 -13.85
CA ALA A 309 18.83 1.53 -13.81
C ALA A 309 18.53 0.07 -14.18
N PRO A 310 19.49 -0.65 -14.80
CA PRO A 310 19.32 -2.08 -15.05
C PRO A 310 19.38 -2.87 -13.74
N PRO A 311 18.68 -4.00 -13.59
CA PRO A 311 18.92 -4.89 -12.45
C PRO A 311 20.33 -5.47 -12.52
N ALA A 312 20.80 -6.12 -11.45
CA ALA A 312 22.02 -6.90 -11.52
C ALA A 312 21.84 -8.10 -12.49
N SER A 313 22.95 -8.52 -13.09
CA SER A 313 22.97 -9.68 -14.00
C SER A 313 22.92 -11.03 -13.27
N THR A 314 23.24 -11.06 -11.97
CA THR A 314 23.15 -12.25 -11.10
C THR A 314 21.84 -12.24 -10.33
N THR A 315 21.33 -13.42 -10.00
CA THR A 315 20.08 -13.64 -9.28
C THR A 315 20.34 -14.06 -7.83
N GLU A 316 19.42 -13.73 -6.93
CA GLU A 316 19.44 -14.20 -5.54
C GLU A 316 18.18 -15.02 -5.22
N ASP A 317 18.32 -16.03 -4.36
CA ASP A 317 17.16 -16.77 -3.85
C ASP A 317 16.45 -15.96 -2.74
N PRO A 318 15.11 -15.96 -2.71
CA PRO A 318 14.35 -15.21 -1.71
C PRO A 318 14.55 -15.77 -0.30
N VAL A 319 14.83 -14.88 0.67
CA VAL A 319 14.99 -15.22 2.09
C VAL A 319 14.07 -14.37 2.95
N ILE A 320 13.52 -14.95 4.01
CA ILE A 320 12.71 -14.23 5.01
C ILE A 320 13.55 -13.11 5.64
N GLY A 321 13.04 -11.88 5.63
CA GLY A 321 13.73 -10.68 6.12
C GLY A 321 14.56 -9.95 5.05
N MET A 322 14.63 -10.47 3.81
CA MET A 322 15.27 -9.77 2.70
C MET A 322 14.49 -8.51 2.34
N THR A 323 15.19 -7.36 2.33
CA THR A 323 14.66 -6.08 1.88
C THR A 323 14.56 -6.08 0.36
N VAL A 324 13.41 -5.73 -0.19
CA VAL A 324 13.13 -5.84 -1.62
C VAL A 324 12.53 -4.56 -2.19
N ALA A 325 12.72 -4.39 -3.49
CA ALA A 325 12.15 -3.31 -4.27
C ALA A 325 11.48 -3.85 -5.53
N LYS A 326 10.48 -3.14 -6.03
CA LYS A 326 9.91 -3.38 -7.36
C LYS A 326 9.49 -2.07 -8.00
N SER A 327 9.60 -1.96 -9.32
CA SER A 327 9.04 -0.84 -10.09
C SER A 327 8.00 -1.35 -11.08
N GLY A 328 6.76 -0.90 -10.91
CA GLY A 328 5.60 -1.39 -11.66
C GLY A 328 4.73 -0.29 -12.23
N ARG A 329 3.86 -0.64 -13.18
CA ARG A 329 2.94 0.27 -13.85
C ARG A 329 2.09 1.10 -12.88
N THR A 330 1.52 0.48 -11.85
CA THR A 330 0.41 1.06 -11.09
C THR A 330 0.89 1.77 -9.84
N THR A 331 1.87 1.21 -9.13
CA THR A 331 2.42 1.81 -7.92
C THR A 331 3.77 2.51 -8.16
N GLY A 332 4.44 2.24 -9.28
CA GLY A 332 5.82 2.69 -9.50
C GLY A 332 6.77 1.91 -8.60
N LEU A 333 7.83 2.59 -8.16
CA LEU A 333 8.76 2.03 -7.18
C LEU A 333 8.12 1.91 -5.79
N GLU A 334 8.13 0.70 -5.25
CA GLU A 334 7.84 0.44 -3.83
C GLU A 334 8.94 -0.40 -3.20
N CYS A 335 9.08 -0.28 -1.88
CA CYS A 335 10.08 -0.95 -1.06
C CYS A 335 9.37 -1.71 0.07
N SER A 336 9.82 -2.93 0.37
CA SER A 336 9.28 -3.71 1.50
C SER A 336 10.24 -4.84 1.89
N THR A 337 9.76 -5.86 2.59
CA THR A 337 10.56 -7.00 3.06
C THR A 337 9.83 -8.31 2.79
N ILE A 338 10.55 -9.36 2.39
CA ILE A 338 9.99 -10.70 2.28
C ILE A 338 9.65 -11.24 3.68
N THR A 339 8.39 -11.57 3.90
CA THR A 339 7.88 -12.06 5.18
C THR A 339 7.68 -13.57 5.21
N SER A 340 7.46 -14.18 4.04
CA SER A 340 7.27 -15.63 3.95
C SER A 340 7.86 -16.20 2.66
N THR A 341 8.34 -17.44 2.75
CA THR A 341 8.84 -18.23 1.61
C THR A 341 8.20 -19.62 1.61
N ASN A 342 8.51 -20.42 0.58
CA ASN A 342 7.94 -21.75 0.39
C ASN A 342 6.40 -21.74 0.43
N VAL A 343 5.78 -20.68 -0.09
CA VAL A 343 4.34 -20.47 -0.02
C VAL A 343 3.65 -21.36 -1.06
N SER A 344 2.71 -22.19 -0.60
CA SER A 344 1.71 -22.82 -1.46
C SER A 344 0.44 -21.98 -1.41
N VAL A 345 -0.08 -21.56 -2.56
CA VAL A 345 -1.14 -20.54 -2.64
C VAL A 345 -2.12 -20.83 -3.75
N SER A 346 -3.40 -20.53 -3.52
CA SER A 346 -4.45 -20.55 -4.53
C SER A 346 -4.75 -19.12 -4.98
N VAL A 347 -4.53 -18.85 -6.27
CA VAL A 347 -4.71 -17.54 -6.89
C VAL A 347 -5.87 -17.59 -7.86
N GLN A 348 -6.80 -16.65 -7.70
CA GLN A 348 -7.92 -16.46 -8.61
C GLN A 348 -7.50 -15.56 -9.79
N TYR A 349 -7.64 -16.07 -11.00
CA TYR A 349 -7.43 -15.32 -12.24
C TYR A 349 -8.75 -14.75 -12.77
N GLU A 350 -8.63 -13.85 -13.73
CA GLU A 350 -9.74 -13.35 -14.56
C GLU A 350 -9.88 -14.27 -15.79
N ASP A 351 -11.10 -14.70 -16.12
CA ASP A 351 -11.36 -15.46 -17.37
C ASP A 351 -11.21 -14.59 -18.63
N THR A 352 -11.50 -13.31 -18.46
CA THR A 352 -11.42 -12.26 -19.47
C THR A 352 -11.10 -10.96 -18.74
N CYS A 353 -10.45 -10.03 -19.42
CA CYS A 353 -10.09 -8.73 -18.87
C CYS A 353 -11.27 -8.04 -18.15
N GLY A 354 -11.06 -7.66 -16.88
CA GLY A 354 -12.06 -6.95 -16.07
C GLY A 354 -13.12 -7.87 -15.44
N SER A 355 -13.02 -9.17 -15.64
CA SER A 355 -13.92 -10.15 -15.03
C SER A 355 -13.61 -10.38 -13.56
N THR A 356 -14.65 -10.64 -12.78
CA THR A 356 -14.51 -11.03 -11.36
C THR A 356 -14.47 -12.55 -11.17
N THR A 357 -14.72 -13.30 -12.25
CA THR A 357 -14.70 -14.76 -12.32
C THR A 357 -13.50 -15.25 -13.12
N GLY A 358 -13.13 -16.52 -12.91
CA GLY A 358 -12.07 -17.17 -13.67
C GLY A 358 -11.58 -18.43 -12.97
N PRO A 359 -10.48 -19.03 -13.46
CA PRO A 359 -9.90 -20.20 -12.83
C PRO A 359 -9.17 -19.85 -11.52
N VAL A 360 -9.17 -20.81 -10.59
CA VAL A 360 -8.29 -20.80 -9.43
C VAL A 360 -7.10 -21.70 -9.73
N VAL A 361 -5.91 -21.14 -9.75
CA VAL A 361 -4.66 -21.84 -10.01
C VAL A 361 -3.89 -21.98 -8.70
N THR A 362 -3.36 -23.17 -8.43
CA THR A 362 -2.54 -23.41 -7.24
C THR A 362 -1.06 -23.40 -7.63
N TYR A 363 -0.26 -22.75 -6.79
CA TYR A 363 1.19 -22.68 -6.89
C TYR A 363 1.84 -23.25 -5.64
N SER A 364 3.09 -23.69 -5.78
CA SER A 364 3.95 -24.08 -4.67
C SER A 364 5.26 -23.31 -4.75
N ASN A 365 5.97 -23.17 -3.63
CA ASN A 365 7.26 -22.49 -3.59
C ASN A 365 7.19 -21.03 -4.06
N GLN A 366 6.20 -20.28 -3.59
CA GLN A 366 6.07 -18.84 -3.85
C GLN A 366 6.70 -18.02 -2.73
N VAL A 367 6.91 -16.73 -2.98
CA VAL A 367 7.31 -15.74 -1.98
C VAL A 367 6.13 -14.85 -1.64
N GLU A 368 6.09 -14.37 -0.40
CA GLU A 368 5.11 -13.41 0.06
C GLU A 368 5.77 -12.22 0.75
N ILE A 369 5.22 -11.05 0.45
CA ILE A 369 5.57 -9.75 1.02
C ILE A 369 4.29 -9.20 1.66
N ASP A 370 4.29 -9.10 2.99
CA ASP A 370 3.17 -8.59 3.78
C ASP A 370 3.15 -7.05 3.73
N SER A 371 2.45 -6.51 2.74
CA SER A 371 2.30 -5.07 2.55
C SER A 371 0.99 -4.73 1.87
N THR A 372 0.39 -3.61 2.30
CA THR A 372 -0.80 -3.04 1.68
C THR A 372 -0.48 -2.09 0.53
N THR A 373 0.78 -1.68 0.37
CA THR A 373 1.20 -0.66 -0.61
C THR A 373 2.20 -1.18 -1.63
N PHE A 374 2.87 -2.31 -1.36
CA PHE A 374 3.95 -2.80 -2.21
C PHE A 374 3.50 -3.11 -3.65
N SER A 375 2.22 -3.42 -3.88
CA SER A 375 1.68 -3.68 -5.21
C SER A 375 0.19 -3.44 -5.32
N ASP A 376 -0.28 -3.11 -6.52
CA ASP A 376 -1.69 -3.08 -6.88
C ASP A 376 -1.94 -3.71 -8.28
N ALA A 377 -3.19 -3.86 -8.68
CA ALA A 377 -3.58 -4.38 -9.99
C ALA A 377 -2.88 -3.62 -11.13
N GLY A 378 -2.22 -4.37 -12.02
CA GLY A 378 -1.36 -3.82 -13.10
C GLY A 378 0.13 -3.83 -12.81
N ASP A 379 0.56 -4.02 -11.56
CA ASP A 379 1.99 -4.27 -11.26
C ASP A 379 2.42 -5.69 -11.60
N SER A 380 1.48 -6.58 -11.91
CA SER A 380 1.76 -7.91 -12.47
C SER A 380 2.82 -7.84 -13.57
N GLY A 381 3.86 -8.66 -13.43
CA GLY A 381 4.99 -8.73 -14.33
C GLY A 381 6.17 -7.87 -13.88
N SER A 382 6.03 -7.07 -12.82
CA SER A 382 7.15 -6.32 -12.23
C SER A 382 8.20 -7.28 -11.67
N LEU A 383 9.46 -6.97 -11.95
CA LEU A 383 10.57 -7.65 -11.31
C LEU A 383 10.72 -7.17 -9.86
N ILE A 384 10.82 -8.12 -8.93
CA ILE A 384 11.20 -7.88 -7.54
C ILE A 384 12.69 -8.16 -7.41
N VAL A 385 13.43 -7.18 -6.88
CA VAL A 385 14.88 -7.25 -6.67
C VAL A 385 15.22 -7.08 -5.19
N ASP A 386 16.39 -7.56 -4.74
CA ASP A 386 16.97 -7.11 -3.47
C ASP A 386 17.24 -5.60 -3.55
N SER A 387 16.73 -4.83 -2.61
CA SER A 387 16.88 -3.38 -2.60
C SER A 387 18.34 -2.93 -2.36
N GLN A 388 19.21 -3.79 -1.85
CA GLN A 388 20.61 -3.48 -1.58
C GLN A 388 21.53 -3.77 -2.76
N THR A 389 21.20 -4.77 -3.59
CA THR A 389 22.08 -5.25 -4.67
C THR A 389 21.45 -5.15 -6.06
N ALA A 390 20.15 -4.87 -6.14
CA ALA A 390 19.35 -4.94 -7.37
C ALA A 390 19.39 -6.32 -8.05
N GLU A 391 19.79 -7.36 -7.32
CA GLU A 391 19.72 -8.74 -7.80
C GLU A 391 18.26 -9.18 -7.95
N PRO A 392 17.85 -9.74 -9.10
CA PRO A 392 16.52 -10.32 -9.27
C PRO A 392 16.24 -11.41 -8.25
N VAL A 393 15.07 -11.35 -7.61
CA VAL A 393 14.64 -12.28 -6.54
C VAL A 393 13.35 -13.00 -6.91
N ALA A 394 12.34 -12.26 -7.41
CA ALA A 394 11.05 -12.84 -7.77
C ALA A 394 10.35 -12.06 -8.90
N LEU A 395 9.35 -12.68 -9.52
CA LEU A 395 8.44 -12.05 -10.47
C LEU A 395 7.06 -11.89 -9.82
N LEU A 396 6.60 -10.64 -9.64
CA LEU A 396 5.30 -10.35 -9.07
C LEU A 396 4.19 -10.85 -9.98
N PHE A 397 3.21 -11.59 -9.46
CA PHE A 397 2.08 -12.06 -10.28
C PHE A 397 0.69 -12.00 -9.62
N ALA A 398 0.62 -11.89 -8.29
CA ALA A 398 -0.66 -11.86 -7.59
C ALA A 398 -0.58 -11.05 -6.30
N GLY A 399 -1.74 -10.66 -5.79
CA GLY A 399 -1.85 -10.00 -4.50
C GLY A 399 -3.27 -10.00 -3.94
N GLY A 400 -3.44 -9.38 -2.79
CA GLY A 400 -4.71 -9.16 -2.10
C GLY A 400 -4.53 -8.09 -1.02
N SER A 401 -5.61 -7.74 -0.30
CA SER A 401 -5.56 -6.68 0.73
C SER A 401 -4.53 -7.01 1.83
N GLY A 402 -3.30 -6.54 1.66
CA GLY A 402 -2.16 -6.72 2.56
C GLY A 402 -1.08 -7.71 2.14
N ALA A 403 -1.14 -8.38 0.99
CA ALA A 403 -0.04 -9.25 0.59
C ALA A 403 0.21 -9.27 -0.92
N THR A 404 1.48 -9.32 -1.29
CA THR A 404 1.98 -9.52 -2.65
C THR A 404 2.62 -10.90 -2.74
N ILE A 405 2.33 -11.62 -3.83
CA ILE A 405 2.88 -12.94 -4.11
C ILE A 405 3.77 -12.86 -5.37
N GLY A 406 4.97 -13.43 -5.26
CA GLY A 406 5.93 -13.53 -6.36
C GLY A 406 6.34 -14.98 -6.66
N ASN A 407 6.64 -15.27 -7.93
CA ASN A 407 7.33 -16.49 -8.32
C ASN A 407 8.84 -16.32 -8.08
N PRO A 408 9.55 -17.21 -7.36
CA PRO A 408 11.00 -17.13 -7.24
C PRO A 408 11.67 -17.12 -8.61
N ILE A 409 12.61 -16.19 -8.81
CA ILE A 409 13.06 -15.89 -10.16
C ILE A 409 13.81 -17.06 -10.81
N ASN A 410 14.57 -17.81 -10.03
CA ASN A 410 15.25 -19.00 -10.52
C ASN A 410 14.28 -20.09 -11.01
N THR A 411 13.11 -20.22 -10.37
CA THR A 411 12.05 -21.12 -10.84
C THR A 411 11.47 -20.62 -12.16
N VAL A 412 11.26 -19.31 -12.31
CA VAL A 412 10.78 -18.69 -13.55
C VAL A 412 11.74 -18.96 -14.71
N LEU A 413 13.03 -18.66 -14.53
CA LEU A 413 14.04 -18.81 -15.59
C LEU A 413 14.14 -20.27 -16.05
N GLN A 414 14.23 -21.22 -15.12
CA GLN A 414 14.32 -22.65 -15.43
C GLN A 414 13.11 -23.15 -16.23
N ASN A 415 11.89 -22.71 -15.89
CA ASN A 415 10.67 -23.11 -16.59
C ASN A 415 10.45 -22.36 -17.91
N LEU A 416 11.29 -21.36 -18.19
CA LEU A 416 11.38 -20.68 -19.47
C LEU A 416 12.65 -21.07 -20.24
N ALA A 417 13.24 -22.25 -19.97
CA ALA A 417 14.30 -22.79 -20.83
C ALA A 417 13.80 -22.99 -22.27
N ASP A 418 14.70 -22.86 -23.25
CA ASP A 418 14.39 -23.19 -24.64
C ASP A 418 14.11 -24.70 -24.73
N THR A 419 12.96 -25.06 -25.28
CA THR A 419 12.49 -26.46 -25.29
C THR A 419 13.32 -27.38 -26.19
N LYS A 420 14.16 -26.81 -27.06
CA LYS A 420 15.05 -27.55 -27.98
C LYS A 420 16.48 -27.59 -27.47
N THR A 421 17.01 -26.48 -26.98
CA THR A 421 18.43 -26.38 -26.57
C THR A 421 18.64 -26.58 -25.07
N GLY A 422 17.59 -26.43 -24.26
CA GLY A 422 17.69 -26.40 -22.80
C GLY A 422 18.32 -25.13 -22.24
N GLU A 423 18.63 -24.14 -23.08
CA GLU A 423 19.24 -22.90 -22.66
C GLU A 423 18.26 -22.09 -21.80
N VAL A 424 18.71 -21.68 -20.61
CA VAL A 424 17.91 -20.91 -19.66
C VAL A 424 18.12 -19.42 -19.92
N PRO A 425 17.07 -18.58 -19.93
CA PRO A 425 17.25 -17.14 -20.04
C PRO A 425 18.08 -16.60 -18.87
N VAL A 426 18.94 -15.62 -19.16
CA VAL A 426 19.74 -14.89 -18.15
C VAL A 426 19.38 -13.42 -18.19
N PHE A 427 19.47 -12.73 -17.06
CA PHE A 427 19.17 -11.29 -17.03
C PHE A 427 20.17 -10.49 -17.87
N VAL A 428 19.64 -9.57 -18.67
CA VAL A 428 20.43 -8.47 -19.22
C VAL A 428 20.43 -7.38 -18.16
N GLY A 429 21.58 -7.21 -17.52
CA GLY A 429 21.72 -6.37 -16.34
C GLY A 429 23.16 -5.88 -16.15
N GLY A 430 23.35 -5.07 -15.10
CA GLY A 430 24.63 -4.47 -14.72
C GLY A 430 25.34 -5.19 -13.58
N ALA A 431 26.26 -4.45 -12.95
CA ALA A 431 26.83 -4.80 -11.65
C ALA A 431 25.78 -4.60 -10.54
N ILE A 432 26.01 -5.20 -9.39
CA ILE A 432 25.16 -4.98 -8.20
C ILE A 432 25.18 -3.51 -7.78
N HIS A 433 24.02 -2.95 -7.44
CA HIS A 433 23.89 -1.59 -6.93
C HIS A 433 22.66 -1.48 -6.01
N PRO A 434 22.65 -0.54 -5.05
CA PRO A 434 21.46 -0.31 -4.25
C PRO A 434 20.36 0.37 -5.07
N VAL A 435 19.12 0.04 -4.76
CA VAL A 435 17.94 0.83 -5.16
C VAL A 435 17.87 2.01 -4.20
N SER A 436 18.43 3.14 -4.62
CA SER A 436 18.75 4.27 -3.73
C SER A 436 17.54 4.84 -3.00
N ALA A 437 16.39 4.83 -3.68
CA ALA A 437 15.13 5.26 -3.10
C ALA A 437 14.59 4.33 -2.00
N CYS A 438 15.06 3.08 -1.89
CA CYS A 438 14.71 2.16 -0.80
C CYS A 438 15.73 2.16 0.34
N THR A 439 17.01 2.41 0.04
CA THR A 439 18.10 2.30 1.01
C THR A 439 18.53 3.65 1.60
N GLY A 440 18.20 4.76 0.94
CA GLY A 440 18.66 6.10 1.29
C GLY A 440 20.14 6.36 0.98
N THR A 441 20.80 5.42 0.31
CA THR A 441 22.19 5.60 -0.15
C THR A 441 22.23 6.50 -1.38
N GLN A 442 23.28 7.31 -1.53
CA GLN A 442 23.49 8.20 -2.69
C GLN A 442 23.90 7.44 -3.99
N GLY A 443 23.39 6.24 -4.23
CA GLY A 443 23.69 5.47 -5.44
C GLY A 443 25.16 5.12 -5.65
N GLN A 444 25.96 4.99 -4.58
CA GLN A 444 27.34 4.55 -4.71
C GLN A 444 27.37 3.03 -4.92
N GLU A 445 27.76 2.62 -6.14
CA GLU A 445 28.07 1.23 -6.47
C GLU A 445 29.06 0.64 -5.44
N GLY A 446 28.79 -0.59 -4.99
CA GLY A 446 29.76 -1.38 -4.22
C GLY A 446 29.86 -1.11 -2.71
N ILE A 447 28.95 -0.34 -2.09
CA ILE A 447 28.89 -0.20 -0.63
C ILE A 447 27.69 -0.97 -0.08
N LEU A 448 27.94 -2.16 0.48
CA LEU A 448 26.95 -2.90 1.27
C LEU A 448 26.64 -2.12 2.55
N PRO A 449 25.38 -1.78 2.86
CA PRO A 449 25.01 -1.26 4.16
C PRO A 449 25.33 -2.29 5.25
N SER A 450 26.20 -1.95 6.19
CA SER A 450 26.43 -2.77 7.37
C SER A 450 25.33 -2.47 8.41
N THR A 451 24.20 -3.17 8.36
CA THR A 451 23.22 -3.12 9.46
C THR A 451 22.72 -4.51 9.84
N LEU A 452 22.91 -4.79 11.13
CA LEU A 452 22.36 -5.84 12.01
C LEU A 452 21.39 -6.82 11.33
N ARG A 453 21.92 -7.90 10.74
CA ARG A 453 21.09 -9.09 10.50
C ARG A 453 20.63 -9.60 11.86
N SER A 454 19.31 -9.73 12.05
CA SER A 454 18.78 -10.68 13.03
C SER A 454 19.50 -12.03 12.80
N SER A 455 19.70 -12.84 13.84
CA SER A 455 20.30 -14.16 13.64
C SER A 455 19.46 -14.88 12.57
N PRO A 456 20.02 -15.15 11.38
CA PRO A 456 19.24 -15.68 10.27
C PRO A 456 18.68 -17.03 10.70
N ILE A 457 17.45 -17.33 10.27
CA ILE A 457 16.87 -18.65 10.46
C ILE A 457 17.82 -19.64 9.79
N SER A 458 18.36 -20.59 10.55
CA SER A 458 19.32 -21.54 10.01
C SER A 458 18.69 -22.43 8.93
N ASP A 459 19.49 -22.91 7.97
CA ASP A 459 19.01 -23.85 6.95
C ASP A 459 18.37 -25.10 7.57
N ALA A 460 18.92 -25.59 8.69
CA ALA A 460 18.38 -26.73 9.40
C ALA A 460 16.97 -26.46 9.96
N GLU A 461 16.74 -25.27 10.51
CA GLU A 461 15.43 -24.85 11.00
C GLU A 461 14.44 -24.65 9.85
N MET A 462 14.86 -24.00 8.76
CA MET A 462 14.05 -23.87 7.56
C MET A 462 13.64 -25.23 7.01
N GLN A 463 14.57 -26.17 6.86
CA GLN A 463 14.28 -27.52 6.35
C GLN A 463 13.35 -28.30 7.28
N ARG A 464 13.50 -28.15 8.60
CA ARG A 464 12.60 -28.77 9.58
C ARG A 464 11.16 -28.26 9.39
N VAL A 465 10.98 -26.96 9.31
CA VAL A 465 9.64 -26.34 9.16
C VAL A 465 9.03 -26.62 7.79
N ILE A 466 9.82 -26.54 6.71
CA ILE A 466 9.40 -26.89 5.34
C ILE A 466 8.92 -28.34 5.31
N SER A 467 9.66 -29.28 5.91
CA SER A 467 9.28 -30.70 5.92
C SER A 467 7.93 -30.94 6.61
N VAL A 468 7.67 -30.25 7.72
CA VAL A 468 6.37 -30.31 8.39
C VAL A 468 5.28 -29.66 7.53
N LYS A 469 5.53 -28.48 6.96
CA LYS A 469 4.56 -27.81 6.09
C LYS A 469 4.18 -28.68 4.88
N GLU A 470 5.15 -29.27 4.19
CA GLU A 470 4.90 -30.11 3.01
C GLU A 470 4.12 -31.40 3.36
N ALA A 471 4.31 -31.95 4.56
CA ALA A 471 3.53 -33.10 5.02
C ALA A 471 2.03 -32.78 5.22
N HIS A 472 1.68 -31.52 5.51
CA HIS A 472 0.31 -31.12 5.89
C HIS A 472 -0.40 -30.20 4.90
N VAL A 473 0.32 -29.52 4.00
CA VAL A 473 -0.25 -28.49 3.11
C VAL A 473 -1.38 -29.01 2.23
N ALA A 474 -1.26 -30.23 1.70
CA ALA A 474 -2.29 -30.84 0.86
C ALA A 474 -3.60 -31.12 1.64
N ALA A 475 -3.52 -31.35 2.95
CA ALA A 475 -4.70 -31.52 3.80
C ALA A 475 -5.31 -30.16 4.18
N MET A 476 -4.48 -29.17 4.53
CA MET A 476 -4.95 -27.82 4.87
C MET A 476 -5.65 -27.14 3.71
N MET A 477 -5.06 -27.19 2.52
CA MET A 477 -5.59 -26.56 1.30
C MET A 477 -6.87 -27.23 0.76
N ARG A 478 -7.35 -28.34 1.37
CA ARG A 478 -8.69 -28.89 1.07
C ARG A 478 -9.80 -28.07 1.71
N ASP A 479 -9.49 -27.32 2.76
CA ASP A 479 -10.42 -26.36 3.33
C ASP A 479 -10.55 -25.17 2.36
N PRO A 480 -11.75 -24.89 1.82
CA PRO A 480 -11.94 -23.79 0.87
C PRO A 480 -11.73 -22.40 1.48
N ALA A 481 -11.59 -22.28 2.81
CA ALA A 481 -11.19 -21.07 3.50
C ALA A 481 -9.65 -20.88 3.51
N VAL A 482 -8.85 -21.94 3.45
CA VAL A 482 -7.39 -21.81 3.40
C VAL A 482 -6.99 -21.46 1.97
N VAL A 483 -6.42 -20.27 1.80
CA VAL A 483 -5.99 -19.75 0.48
C VAL A 483 -4.47 -19.81 0.30
N GLY A 484 -3.72 -20.07 1.36
CA GLY A 484 -2.31 -20.39 1.27
C GLY A 484 -1.71 -20.92 2.57
N VAL A 485 -0.56 -21.59 2.45
CA VAL A 485 0.25 -22.08 3.55
C VAL A 485 1.73 -21.89 3.21
N GLY A 486 2.52 -21.32 4.10
CA GLY A 486 3.93 -21.02 3.86
C GLY A 486 4.78 -21.09 5.12
N VAL A 487 6.02 -20.68 4.98
CA VAL A 487 7.00 -20.59 6.08
C VAL A 487 7.33 -19.12 6.34
N THR A 488 7.25 -18.71 7.59
CA THR A 488 7.54 -17.34 8.05
C THR A 488 8.46 -17.38 9.27
N SER A 489 8.88 -16.22 9.76
CA SER A 489 9.64 -16.11 11.00
C SER A 489 8.81 -16.54 12.22
N GLY A 490 9.47 -17.17 13.20
CA GLY A 490 8.89 -17.56 14.47
C GLY A 490 8.60 -16.37 15.40
N ASP A 491 8.39 -16.66 16.68
CA ASP A 491 8.14 -15.63 17.70
C ASP A 491 9.47 -15.16 18.32
N LEU A 492 10.53 -15.98 18.25
CA LEU A 492 11.88 -15.66 18.71
C LEU A 492 12.89 -15.57 17.53
N PRO A 493 14.00 -14.83 17.70
CA PRO A 493 15.06 -14.77 16.69
C PRO A 493 15.59 -16.15 16.32
N GLY A 494 15.72 -16.42 15.02
CA GLY A 494 16.24 -17.68 14.48
C GLY A 494 15.22 -18.82 14.38
N GLU A 495 14.00 -18.66 14.89
CA GLU A 495 12.91 -19.65 14.74
C GLU A 495 12.14 -19.45 13.42
N ALA A 496 11.55 -20.52 12.90
CA ALA A 496 10.57 -20.48 11.81
C ALA A 496 9.20 -21.01 12.27
N ALA A 497 8.15 -20.58 11.58
CA ALA A 497 6.77 -20.98 11.82
C ALA A 497 6.05 -21.30 10.51
N ILE A 498 5.00 -22.11 10.60
CA ILE A 498 4.04 -22.28 9.51
C ILE A 498 3.06 -21.11 9.58
N ILE A 499 2.86 -20.42 8.47
CA ILE A 499 1.80 -19.42 8.34
C ILE A 499 0.68 -19.96 7.45
N VAL A 500 -0.56 -19.74 7.88
CA VAL A 500 -1.77 -20.13 7.14
C VAL A 500 -2.60 -18.88 6.85
N TRP A 501 -2.82 -18.62 5.56
CA TRP A 501 -3.70 -17.54 5.12
C TRP A 501 -5.11 -18.07 4.93
N VAL A 502 -6.07 -17.42 5.60
CA VAL A 502 -7.49 -17.78 5.57
C VAL A 502 -8.32 -16.66 4.97
N ASP A 503 -9.24 -17.01 4.08
CA ASP A 503 -10.20 -16.10 3.46
C ASP A 503 -11.14 -15.53 4.54
N LYS A 504 -11.03 -14.22 4.79
CA LYS A 504 -11.79 -13.50 5.83
C LYS A 504 -13.31 -13.59 5.66
N THR A 505 -13.78 -13.99 4.48
CA THR A 505 -15.21 -14.13 4.17
C THR A 505 -15.77 -15.53 4.49
N LYS A 506 -14.91 -16.48 4.87
CA LYS A 506 -15.29 -17.88 5.11
C LYS A 506 -15.01 -18.29 6.54
N THR A 507 -15.80 -19.25 7.02
CA THR A 507 -15.54 -19.94 8.28
C THR A 507 -14.63 -21.14 8.04
N HIS A 508 -13.78 -21.45 9.02
CA HIS A 508 -12.88 -22.59 8.99
C HIS A 508 -12.80 -23.24 10.39
N PRO A 509 -12.45 -24.53 10.49
CA PRO A 509 -12.12 -25.16 11.76
C PRO A 509 -10.92 -24.46 12.42
N LEU A 510 -10.78 -24.64 13.74
CA LEU A 510 -9.62 -24.11 14.46
C LEU A 510 -8.32 -24.70 13.87
N ILE A 511 -7.41 -23.82 13.46
CA ILE A 511 -6.07 -24.22 13.06
C ILE A 511 -5.26 -24.45 14.35
N PRO A 512 -4.65 -25.63 14.54
CA PRO A 512 -3.85 -25.92 15.73
C PRO A 512 -2.74 -24.88 15.95
N ALA A 513 -2.47 -24.54 17.21
CA ALA A 513 -1.39 -23.60 17.55
C ALA A 513 0.01 -24.15 17.20
N THR A 514 0.13 -25.46 17.08
CA THR A 514 1.33 -26.16 16.61
C THR A 514 0.95 -27.36 15.75
N ILE A 515 1.79 -27.69 14.77
CA ILE A 515 1.68 -28.86 13.90
C ILE A 515 3.03 -29.57 13.93
N ASP A 516 3.06 -30.82 14.37
CA ASP A 516 4.29 -31.61 14.61
C ASP A 516 5.38 -30.83 15.37
N GLY A 517 4.98 -30.05 16.37
CA GLY A 517 5.89 -29.24 17.19
C GLY A 517 6.37 -27.95 16.54
N VAL A 518 5.90 -27.60 15.34
CA VAL A 518 6.15 -26.31 14.69
C VAL A 518 5.02 -25.33 15.02
N ARG A 519 5.37 -24.10 15.41
CA ARG A 519 4.40 -23.03 15.68
C ARG A 519 3.60 -22.67 14.42
N THR A 520 2.30 -22.45 14.57
CA THR A 520 1.41 -22.02 13.48
C THR A 520 0.88 -20.60 13.71
N LYS A 521 1.06 -19.72 12.73
CA LYS A 521 0.47 -18.38 12.64
C LYS A 521 -0.71 -18.42 11.66
N VAL A 522 -1.76 -17.66 11.96
CA VAL A 522 -2.96 -17.58 11.10
C VAL A 522 -3.18 -16.11 10.74
N ARG A 523 -3.42 -15.85 9.46
CA ARG A 523 -3.67 -14.50 8.97
C ARG A 523 -4.93 -14.47 8.10
N SER A 524 -5.88 -13.63 8.49
CA SER A 524 -7.11 -13.41 7.73
C SER A 524 -6.84 -12.42 6.59
N VAL A 525 -7.14 -12.82 5.36
CA VAL A 525 -6.89 -12.04 4.13
C VAL A 525 -8.09 -12.07 3.19
N GLU A 526 -8.09 -11.20 2.20
CA GLU A 526 -8.88 -11.43 0.99
C GLU A 526 -8.25 -12.53 0.14
N ARG A 527 -9.07 -13.20 -0.67
CA ARG A 527 -8.55 -14.17 -1.64
C ARG A 527 -7.52 -13.50 -2.55
N PHE A 528 -6.37 -14.14 -2.72
CA PHE A 528 -5.33 -13.70 -3.65
C PHE A 528 -5.84 -13.74 -5.09
N ARG A 529 -5.52 -12.69 -5.84
CA ARG A 529 -5.91 -12.53 -7.24
C ARG A 529 -4.73 -12.10 -8.10
N ALA A 530 -4.69 -12.63 -9.31
CA ALA A 530 -3.86 -12.10 -10.38
C ALA A 530 -4.75 -11.18 -11.22
N ARG A 531 -4.47 -9.88 -11.19
CA ARG A 531 -5.23 -8.86 -11.91
C ARG A 531 -4.31 -7.93 -12.66
N THR A 532 -4.56 -7.78 -13.95
CA THR A 532 -4.11 -6.62 -14.70
C THR A 532 -4.87 -5.37 -14.28
N ALA A 533 -4.33 -4.19 -14.57
CA ALA A 533 -5.13 -2.98 -14.51
C ALA A 533 -6.23 -3.09 -15.57
N GLY A 534 -7.46 -2.73 -15.23
CA GLY A 534 -8.60 -2.75 -16.13
C GLY A 534 -9.18 -1.35 -16.34
N HIS A 535 -9.59 -1.04 -17.57
CA HIS A 535 -10.31 0.19 -17.90
C HIS A 535 -11.54 -0.10 -18.75
N CYS A 536 -12.67 0.52 -18.40
CA CYS A 536 -13.89 0.44 -19.19
C CYS A 536 -13.67 1.08 -20.56
N SER A 537 -13.82 0.31 -21.65
CA SER A 537 -13.79 0.84 -23.00
C SER A 537 -15.11 1.59 -23.30
N VAL A 538 -15.02 2.81 -23.84
CA VAL A 538 -16.18 3.59 -24.33
C VAL A 538 -16.37 3.39 -25.85
N ARG A 539 -15.85 2.30 -26.43
CA ARG A 539 -15.90 2.07 -27.88
C ARG A 539 -17.28 1.69 -28.40
#